data_AF-A0A964ISQ5-F1
#
_entry.id   AF-A0A964ISQ5-F1
#
_cell.length_a   1.000
_cell.length_b   1.000
_cell.length_c   1.000
_cell.angle_alpha   90.00
_cell.angle_beta   90.00
_cell.angle_gamma   90.00
#
_symmetry.space_group_name_H-M   'P 1'
#
loop_
_entity.id
_entity.type
_entity.pdbx_description
1 polymer ?
#
loop_
_entity_poly.entity_id
_entity_poly.type
_entity_poly.pdbx_seq_one_letter_code
_entity_poly.pdbx_strand_id
1 'polypeptide(L)'
;MVVRPYDFSLHYAHEYYGERRDGKIGGLKFPGEAKPDYWDFLYFSLVIGMTSQVSDVAVTSKVMRRIVAIHGVLSFFFNLTVLALTVNMISNLI
;
A
#
# COMPACT_ATOMS: atom_id res chain seq x y z
N MET A 1 -8.05 -18.24 9.58
CA MET A 1 -8.47 -17.42 8.41
C MET A 1 -9.36 -16.29 8.91
N VAL A 2 -8.74 -15.23 9.44
CA VAL A 2 -9.38 -13.96 9.83
C VAL A 2 -8.33 -12.90 9.51
N VAL A 3 -8.52 -12.17 8.41
CA VAL A 3 -7.56 -11.16 7.94
C VAL A 3 -7.77 -9.92 8.80
N ARG A 4 -6.83 -9.65 9.71
CA ARG A 4 -6.82 -8.44 10.53
C ARG A 4 -5.81 -7.44 9.95
N PRO A 5 -6.13 -6.14 9.92
CA PRO A 5 -5.34 -5.11 9.22
C PRO A 5 -3.89 -4.90 9.74
N TYR A 6 -3.51 -5.45 10.89
CA TYR A 6 -2.13 -5.44 11.39
C TYR A 6 -1.20 -6.47 10.73
N ASP A 7 -1.75 -7.48 10.05
CA ASP A 7 -0.93 -8.56 9.45
C ASP A 7 -0.13 -8.09 8.23
N PHE A 8 -0.59 -7.03 7.55
CA PHE A 8 0.07 -6.51 6.36
C PHE A 8 1.41 -5.82 6.68
N SER A 9 1.53 -5.18 7.84
CA SER A 9 2.76 -4.53 8.30
C SER A 9 3.88 -5.55 8.52
N LEU A 10 3.53 -6.68 9.14
CA LEU A 10 4.45 -7.79 9.35
C LEU A 10 4.77 -8.51 8.04
N HIS A 11 3.82 -8.62 7.11
CA HIS A 11 4.07 -9.22 5.80
C HIS A 11 5.03 -8.38 4.94
N TYR A 12 4.87 -7.04 4.95
CA TYR A 12 5.79 -6.13 4.27
C TYR A 12 7.18 -6.13 4.92
N ALA A 13 7.26 -6.13 6.25
CA ALA A 13 8.53 -6.19 6.98
C ALA A 13 9.24 -7.53 6.76
N HIS A 14 8.50 -8.64 6.72
CA HIS A 14 9.04 -9.97 6.47
C HIS A 14 9.48 -10.16 5.02
N GLU A 15 8.81 -9.54 4.04
CA GLU A 15 9.30 -9.51 2.65
C GLU A 15 10.50 -8.57 2.46
N TYR A 16 10.57 -7.46 3.20
CA TYR A 16 11.66 -6.49 3.11
C TYR A 16 12.95 -6.99 3.78
N TYR A 17 12.82 -7.69 4.91
CA TYR A 17 13.93 -8.33 5.64
C TYR A 17 14.15 -9.80 5.28
N GLY A 18 13.24 -10.41 4.50
CA GLY A 18 13.36 -11.78 4.03
C GLY A 18 14.51 -11.89 3.03
N GLU A 19 15.59 -12.56 3.44
CA GLU A 19 16.78 -12.81 2.63
C GLU A 19 16.41 -13.34 1.24
N ARG A 20 16.49 -12.46 0.23
CA ARG A 20 16.70 -12.92 -1.14
C ARG A 20 18.16 -13.31 -1.27
N ARG A 21 18.39 -14.48 -1.88
CA ARG A 21 19.67 -15.10 -2.27
C ARG A 21 20.71 -14.19 -2.95
N ASP A 22 20.36 -12.94 -3.24
CA ASP A 22 21.15 -11.96 -3.99
C ASP A 22 21.71 -10.84 -3.10
N GLY A 23 21.47 -10.86 -1.78
CA GLY A 23 22.04 -9.90 -0.82
C GLY A 23 21.52 -8.46 -0.92
N LYS A 24 20.48 -8.21 -1.73
CA LYS A 24 19.85 -6.89 -1.85
C LYS A 24 18.62 -6.78 -0.97
N ILE A 25 18.80 -6.20 0.20
CA ILE A 25 17.72 -5.66 1.04
C ILE A 25 17.07 -4.51 0.24
N GLY A 26 15.76 -4.58 -0.05
CA GLY A 26 15.05 -3.46 -0.68
C GLY A 26 14.00 -3.80 -1.74
N GLY A 27 13.25 -2.76 -2.14
CA GLY A 27 12.15 -2.82 -3.12
C GLY A 27 11.32 -1.53 -3.21
N LEU A 28 11.48 -0.66 -2.21
CA LEU A 28 11.00 0.72 -2.13
C LEU A 28 12.21 1.63 -1.86
N LYS A 29 12.27 2.76 -2.57
CA LYS A 29 13.28 3.81 -2.39
C LYS A 29 12.56 5.04 -1.84
N PHE A 30 12.81 5.33 -0.57
CA PHE A 30 12.29 6.51 0.11
C PHE A 30 13.18 7.73 -0.19
N PRO A 31 12.59 8.91 -0.42
CA PRO A 31 13.37 10.14 -0.62
C PRO A 31 13.95 10.62 0.71
N GLY A 32 15.21 11.06 0.71
CA GLY A 32 15.83 11.75 1.84
C GLY A 32 16.58 10.87 2.87
N GLU A 33 16.27 9.59 3.02
CA GLU A 33 16.86 8.74 4.06
C GLU A 33 17.37 7.37 3.59
N ALA A 34 18.53 6.96 4.14
CA ALA A 34 19.18 5.70 3.83
C ALA A 34 18.68 4.52 4.68
N LYS A 35 17.91 4.78 5.75
CA LYS A 35 17.31 3.79 6.64
C LYS A 35 15.83 4.14 6.84
N PRO A 36 14.92 3.64 6.01
CA PRO A 36 13.50 3.90 6.18
C PRO A 36 12.99 3.24 7.46
N ASP A 37 12.20 3.97 8.22
CA ASP A 37 11.54 3.50 9.44
C ASP A 37 10.18 2.89 9.11
N TYR A 38 9.62 2.12 10.05
CA TYR A 38 8.28 1.51 9.90
C TYR A 38 7.17 2.53 9.56
N TRP A 39 7.35 3.79 9.95
CA TRP A 39 6.44 4.89 9.65
C TRP A 39 6.41 5.26 8.16
N ASP A 40 7.52 5.10 7.45
CA ASP A 40 7.59 5.39 6.02
C ASP A 40 6.81 4.36 5.20
N PHE A 41 6.88 3.08 5.63
CA PHE A 41 6.07 2.02 5.04
C PHE A 41 4.58 2.22 5.33
N LEU A 42 4.23 2.69 6.54
CA LEU A 42 2.85 3.03 6.88
C LEU A 42 2.35 4.20 6.03
N TYR A 43 3.15 5.25 5.86
CA TYR A 43 2.85 6.38 4.99
C TYR A 43 2.60 5.92 3.55
N PHE A 44 3.49 5.10 3.00
CA PHE A 44 3.35 4.55 1.65
C PHE A 44 2.05 3.74 1.47
N SER A 45 1.75 2.85 2.43
CA SER A 45 0.53 2.03 2.40
C SER A 45 -0.74 2.87 2.56
N LEU A 46 -0.72 3.90 3.40
CA LEU A 46 -1.86 4.77 3.63
C LEU A 46 -2.17 5.61 2.39
N VAL A 47 -1.17 6.16 1.71
CA VAL A 47 -1.39 6.93 0.48
C VAL A 47 -2.01 6.04 -0.60
N ILE A 48 -1.49 4.82 -0.80
CA ILE A 48 -2.08 3.88 -1.76
C ILE A 48 -3.50 3.48 -1.34
N GLY A 49 -3.75 3.26 -0.06
CA GLY A 49 -5.08 2.92 0.49
C GLY A 49 -6.11 4.02 0.24
N MET A 50 -5.76 5.25 0.64
CA MET A 50 -6.69 6.38 0.64
C MET A 50 -6.91 6.97 -0.76
N THR A 51 -5.88 7.00 -1.60
CA THR A 51 -5.93 7.74 -2.88
C THR A 51 -5.69 6.87 -4.10
N SER A 52 -5.37 5.58 -3.92
CA SER A 52 -4.94 4.70 -5.03
C SER A 52 -3.74 5.24 -5.81
N GLN A 53 -2.97 6.14 -5.21
CA GLN A 53 -1.80 6.78 -5.81
C GLN A 53 -0.52 6.30 -5.13
N VAL A 54 0.58 6.27 -5.89
CA VAL A 54 1.92 6.05 -5.35
C VAL A 54 2.42 7.36 -4.78
N SER A 55 2.93 7.37 -3.54
CA SER A 55 3.57 8.55 -2.97
C SER A 55 4.94 8.81 -3.63
N ASP A 56 5.68 9.80 -3.12
CA ASP A 56 7.06 10.15 -3.47
C ASP A 56 8.09 9.00 -3.28
N VAL A 57 7.63 7.84 -2.83
CA VAL A 57 8.40 6.60 -2.68
C VAL A 57 8.44 5.83 -4.00
N ALA A 58 9.65 5.64 -4.54
CA ALA A 58 9.83 4.93 -5.80
C ALA A 58 9.89 3.41 -5.60
N VAL A 59 9.03 2.68 -6.32
CA VAL A 59 9.03 1.21 -6.31
C VAL A 59 10.12 0.67 -7.24
N THR A 60 11.19 0.13 -6.67
CA THR A 60 12.39 -0.28 -7.44
C THR A 60 12.35 -1.76 -7.85
N SER A 61 11.61 -2.61 -7.13
CA SER A 61 11.50 -4.06 -7.41
C SER A 61 10.31 -4.39 -8.31
N LYS A 62 10.48 -5.36 -9.23
CA LYS A 62 9.40 -5.86 -10.09
C LYS A 62 8.31 -6.60 -9.30
N VAL A 63 8.69 -7.27 -8.21
CA VAL A 63 7.73 -7.95 -7.31
C VAL A 63 6.94 -6.92 -6.53
N MET A 64 7.62 -5.91 -5.98
CA MET A 64 6.96 -4.86 -5.22
C MET A 64 5.99 -4.04 -6.10
N ARG A 65 6.32 -3.84 -7.38
CA ARG A 65 5.40 -3.22 -8.36
C ARG A 65 4.09 -4.01 -8.54
N ARG A 66 4.14 -5.34 -8.52
CA ARG A 66 2.92 -6.17 -8.62
C ARG A 66 2.05 -6.04 -7.38
N ILE A 67 2.67 -6.03 -6.19
CA ILE A 67 1.96 -5.88 -4.92
C ILE A 67 1.27 -4.51 -4.84
N VAL A 68 2.01 -3.45 -5.15
CA VAL A 68 1.49 -2.07 -5.19
C VAL A 68 0.36 -1.92 -6.20
N ALA A 69 0.48 -2.55 -7.38
CA ALA A 69 -0.59 -2.52 -8.38
C ALA A 69 -1.88 -3.20 -7.88
N ILE A 70 -1.76 -4.37 -7.24
CA ILE A 70 -2.93 -5.07 -6.66
C ILE A 70 -3.56 -4.22 -5.55
N HIS A 71 -2.76 -3.65 -4.65
CA HIS A 71 -3.25 -2.77 -3.59
C HIS A 71 -3.98 -1.56 -4.19
N GLY A 72 -3.38 -0.87 -5.16
CA GLY A 72 -3.99 0.28 -5.82
C GLY A 72 -5.32 -0.06 -6.52
N VAL A 73 -5.43 -1.21 -7.18
CA VAL A 73 -6.69 -1.65 -7.79
C VAL A 73 -7.77 -1.90 -6.74
N LEU A 74 -7.42 -2.57 -5.63
CA LEU A 74 -8.36 -2.80 -4.52
C LEU A 74 -8.83 -1.49 -3.88
N SER A 75 -7.90 -0.56 -3.62
CA SER A 75 -8.19 0.78 -3.11
C SER A 75 -9.11 1.55 -4.04
N PHE A 76 -8.91 1.45 -5.35
CA PHE A 76 -9.75 2.12 -6.33
C PHE A 76 -11.20 1.65 -6.27
N PHE A 77 -11.43 0.33 -6.23
CA PHE A 77 -12.79 -0.22 -6.12
C PHE A 77 -13.45 0.08 -4.78
N PHE A 78 -12.67 0.08 -3.69
CA PHE A 78 -13.16 0.48 -2.37
C PHE A 78 -13.63 1.93 -2.39
N ASN A 79 -12.80 2.85 -2.87
CA ASN A 79 -13.14 4.27 -2.99
C ASN A 79 -14.34 4.50 -3.91
N LEU A 80 -14.41 3.78 -5.03
CA LEU A 80 -15.55 3.85 -5.95
C LEU A 80 -16.86 3.37 -5.28
N THR A 81 -16.79 2.31 -4.48
CA THR A 81 -17.95 1.77 -3.75
C THR A 81 -18.42 2.75 -2.68
N VAL A 82 -17.50 3.33 -1.90
CA VAL A 82 -17.81 4.38 -0.92
C VAL A 82 -18.47 5.58 -1.60
N LEU A 83 -17.93 6.01 -2.76
CA LEU A 83 -18.52 7.08 -3.55
C LEU A 83 -19.94 6.73 -4.02
N ALA A 84 -20.14 5.53 -4.59
CA ALA A 84 -21.44 5.08 -5.07
C ALA A 84 -22.48 4.98 -3.94
N LEU A 85 -22.10 4.44 -2.77
CA LEU A 85 -22.96 4.40 -1.58
C LEU A 85 -23.31 5.81 -1.09
N THR A 86 -22.35 6.72 -1.09
CA THR A 86 -22.55 8.12 -0.70
C THR A 86 -23.56 8.81 -1.62
N VAL A 87 -23.43 8.64 -2.94
CA VAL A 87 -24.38 9.17 -3.92
C VAL A 87 -25.77 8.59 -3.71
N ASN A 88 -25.89 7.26 -3.58
CA ASN A 88 -27.18 6.60 -3.32
C ASN A 88 -27.84 7.10 -2.03
N MET A 89 -27.06 7.33 -0.97
CA MET A 89 -27.57 7.83 0.30
C MET A 89 -28.09 9.28 0.17
N ILE A 90 -27.36 10.14 -0.55
CA ILE A 90 -27.78 11.52 -0.82
C ILE A 90 -29.04 11.55 -1.69
N SER A 91 -29.10 10.74 -2.75
CA SER A 91 -30.26 10.65 -3.64
C SER A 91 -31.52 10.12 -2.97
N ASN A 92 -31.39 9.32 -1.91
CA ASN A 92 -32.54 8.83 -1.14
C ASN A 92 -33.00 9.83 -0.05
N LEU A 93 -32.17 10.82 0.30
CA LEU A 93 -32.47 11.82 1.33
C LEU A 93 -33.18 13.06 0.77
N ILE A 94 -32.93 13.38 -0.50
CA ILE A 94 -33.56 14.48 -1.25
C ILE A 94 -34.77 13.94 -2.00
#